data_AF-A0A4U6MKC3-F1
#
_entry.id   AF-A0A4U6MKC3-F1
#
_cell.length_a   1.000
_cell.length_b   1.000
_cell.length_c   1.000
_cell.angle_alpha   90.00
_cell.angle_beta   90.00
_cell.angle_gamma   90.00
#
_symmetry.space_group_name_H-M   'P 1'
#
loop_
_entity.id
_entity.type
_entity.pdbx_description
1 polymer ?
#
loop_
_entity_poly.entity_id
_entity_poly.type
_entity_poly.pdbx_seq_one_letter_code
_entity_poly.pdbx_strand_id
1 'polypeptide(L)' 'VLHTLPALTDAQQAIADIQFDWVVEEGFAQIPSWHPTVDRVIPVAIRRWRKAWFSAPIKAERKAFREAVR' A
#
# COMPACT_ATOMS: atom_id res chain seq x y z
N VAL A 1 -9.61 -4.42 -1.98
CA VAL A 1 -9.16 -3.13 -1.41
C VAL A 1 -10.31 -2.40 -0.73
N LEU A 2 -11.49 -2.24 -1.37
CA LEU A 2 -12.62 -1.55 -0.72
C LEU A 2 -13.12 -2.25 0.55
N HIS A 3 -13.23 -3.58 0.55
CA HIS A 3 -13.78 -4.33 1.69
C HIS A 3 -12.94 -4.28 2.98
N THR A 4 -11.73 -3.73 2.95
CA THR A 4 -10.89 -3.60 4.14
C THR A 4 -11.04 -2.24 4.82
N LEU A 5 -11.73 -1.27 4.19
CA LEU A 5 -11.99 0.05 4.77
C LEU A 5 -12.78 -0.03 6.10
N PRO A 6 -13.84 -0.85 6.24
CA PRO A 6 -14.55 -0.98 7.51
C PRO A 6 -13.65 -1.44 8.67
N ALA A 7 -12.64 -2.28 8.40
CA ALA A 7 -11.71 -2.72 9.44
C ALA A 7 -10.83 -1.58 9.97
N LEU A 8 -10.50 -0.58 9.15
CA LEU A 8 -9.79 0.63 9.61
C LEU A 8 -10.70 1.50 10.47
N THR A 9 -11.98 1.59 10.11
CA THR A 9 -12.99 2.28 10.93
C THR A 9 -13.12 1.63 12.31
N ASP A 10 -13.23 0.30 12.36
CA ASP A 10 -13.32 -0.45 13.62
C ASP A 10 -12.07 -0.24 14.49
N ALA A 11 -10.88 -0.30 13.89
CA ALA A 11 -9.62 -0.08 14.60
C ALA A 11 -9.51 1.34 15.16
N GLN A 12 -9.95 2.36 14.40
CA GLN A 12 -9.97 3.76 14.86
C GLN A 12 -10.91 3.96 16.06
N GLN A 13 -12.05 3.25 16.09
CA GLN A 13 -12.99 3.33 17.21
C GLN A 13 -12.41 2.68 18.48
N ALA A 14 -11.63 1.62 18.33
CA ALA A 14 -11.03 0.90 19.46
C ALA A 14 -9.73 1.55 19.97
N ILE A 15 -8.96 2.18 19.09
CA ILE A 15 -7.64 2.75 19.38
C ILE A 15 -7.62 4.18 18.85
N ALA A 16 -7.72 5.15 19.76
CA ALA A 16 -7.61 6.56 19.41
C ALA A 16 -6.27 6.85 18.71
N ASP A 17 -6.32 7.71 17.69
CA ASP A 17 -5.17 8.20 16.92
C ASP A 17 -4.34 7.13 16.18
N ILE A 18 -4.86 5.90 16.00
CA ILE A 18 -4.20 4.89 15.17
C ILE A 18 -4.10 5.35 13.70
N GLN A 19 -2.92 5.16 13.12
CA GLN A 19 -2.64 5.44 11.71
C GLN A 19 -2.15 4.20 10.98
N PHE A 20 -2.38 4.16 9.67
CA PHE A 20 -2.05 3.04 8.81
C PHE A 20 -1.24 3.48 7.60
N ASP A 21 -0.14 2.76 7.37
CA ASP A 21 0.51 2.70 6.06
C ASP A 21 -0.12 1.56 5.24
N TRP A 22 -0.43 1.83 3.98
CA TRP A 22 -1.16 0.88 3.13
C TRP A 22 -0.38 0.53 1.87
N VAL A 23 0.09 -0.70 1.78
CA VAL A 23 0.66 -1.28 0.56
C VAL A 23 -0.45 -1.79 -0.37
N VAL A 24 -0.52 -1.29 -1.60
CA VAL A 24 -1.58 -1.67 -2.56
C VAL A 24 -1.07 -1.66 -4.00
N GLU A 25 -1.64 -2.51 -4.86
CA GLU A 25 -1.33 -2.48 -6.29
C GLU A 25 -1.59 -1.08 -6.88
N GLU A 26 -0.69 -0.61 -7.75
CA GLU A 26 -0.68 0.76 -8.30
C GLU A 26 -2.01 1.20 -8.92
N GLY A 27 -2.75 0.28 -9.55
CA GLY A 27 -4.06 0.56 -10.14
C GLY A 27 -5.16 0.89 -9.13
N PHE A 28 -4.91 0.68 -7.83
CA PHE A 28 -5.85 0.94 -6.74
C PHE A 28 -5.31 1.93 -5.69
N ALA A 29 -4.18 2.60 -5.97
CA ALA A 29 -3.51 3.47 -5.00
C ALA A 29 -4.37 4.63 -4.47
N GLN A 30 -5.39 5.06 -5.22
CA GLN A 30 -6.30 6.11 -4.76
C GLN A 30 -7.29 5.62 -3.69
N ILE A 31 -7.63 4.33 -3.64
CA ILE A 31 -8.69 3.82 -2.76
C ILE A 31 -8.34 4.00 -1.26
N PRO A 32 -7.14 3.63 -0.78
CA PRO A 32 -6.79 3.83 0.63
C PRO A 32 -6.81 5.29 1.07
N SER A 33 -6.49 6.23 0.17
CA SER A 33 -6.45 7.66 0.49
C SER A 33 -7.79 8.27 0.89
N TRP A 34 -8.91 7.55 0.67
CA TRP A 34 -10.24 7.99 1.06
C TRP A 34 -10.53 7.80 2.54
N HIS A 35 -9.72 7.02 3.27
CA HIS A 35 -9.90 6.79 4.69
C HIS A 35 -8.97 7.68 5.52
N PRO A 36 -9.49 8.46 6.48
CA PRO A 36 -8.71 9.48 7.19
C PRO A 36 -7.57 8.92 8.06
N THR A 37 -7.63 7.64 8.42
CA THR A 37 -6.55 6.99 9.20
C THR A 37 -5.41 6.45 8.34
N VAL A 38 -5.48 6.59 7.02
CA VAL A 38 -4.39 6.20 6.12
C VAL A 38 -3.45 7.39 5.94
N ASP A 39 -2.25 7.29 6.50
CA ASP A 39 -1.22 8.34 6.42
C ASP A 39 -0.43 8.23 5.11
N ARG A 40 0.05 7.01 4.80
CA ARG A 40 0.87 6.75 3.62
C ARG A 40 0.33 5.62 2.78
N VAL A 41 0.15 5.88 1.49
CA VAL A 41 -0.07 4.82 0.50
C VAL A 41 1.27 4.46 -0.14
N ILE A 42 1.59 3.17 -0.18
CA ILE A 42 2.80 2.63 -0.78
C ILE A 42 2.40 1.78 -2.00
N PRO A 43 2.43 2.36 -3.22
CA PRO A 43 2.09 1.63 -4.43
C PRO A 43 3.10 0.51 -4.69
N VAL A 44 2.58 -0.67 -5.04
CA VAL A 44 3.38 -1.80 -5.53
C VAL A 44 2.85 -2.23 -6.89
N ALA A 45 3.68 -2.87 -7.71
CA ALA A 45 3.24 -3.34 -9.04
C ALA A 45 3.60 -4.82 -9.23
N ILE A 46 3.29 -5.70 -8.25
CA ILE A 46 3.74 -7.10 -8.25
C ILE A 46 3.28 -7.82 -9.52
N ARG A 47 2.06 -7.54 -9.99
CA ARG A 47 1.52 -8.11 -11.23
C ARG A 47 2.38 -7.74 -12.45
N ARG A 48 2.82 -6.48 -12.55
CA ARG A 48 3.73 -6.01 -13.62
C ARG A 48 5.12 -6.61 -13.44
N TRP A 49 5.66 -6.58 -12.22
CA TRP A 49 6.99 -7.06 -11.90
C TRP A 49 7.19 -8.53 -12.30
N ARG A 50 6.19 -9.38 -12.06
CA ARG A 50 6.24 -10.80 -12.41
C ARG A 50 6.51 -11.08 -13.89
N LYS A 51 6.15 -10.16 -14.80
CA LYS A 51 6.41 -10.30 -16.24
C LYS A 51 7.88 -10.13 -16.60
N ALA A 52 8.67 -9.46 -15.76
CA ALA A 52 10.08 -9.16 -16.02
C ALA A 52 10.90 -9.12 -14.71
N TRP A 53 10.69 -10.11 -13.84
CA TRP A 53 11.11 -10.10 -12.44
C TRP A 53 12.61 -9.86 -12.21
N PHE A 54 13.45 -10.30 -13.16
CA PHE A 54 14.90 -10.19 -13.09
C PHE A 54 15.48 -9.01 -13.88
N SER A 55 14.64 -8.24 -14.57
CA SER A 55 15.08 -7.07 -15.32
C SER A 55 15.61 -5.97 -14.39
N ALA A 56 16.57 -5.19 -14.87
CA ALA A 56 17.13 -4.06 -14.15
C ALA A 56 16.06 -3.07 -13.61
N PRO A 57 15.06 -2.62 -14.41
CA PRO A 57 14.03 -1.69 -13.91
C PRO A 57 13.20 -2.31 -12.78
N ILE A 58 12.76 -3.56 -12.91
CA ILE A 58 11.95 -4.21 -11.86
C ILE A 58 12.77 -4.46 -10.59
N LYS A 59 14.07 -4.76 -10.70
CA LYS A 59 14.96 -4.84 -9.54
C LYS A 59 15.07 -3.48 -8.81
N ALA A 60 15.16 -2.38 -9.55
CA ALA A 60 15.19 -1.03 -8.96
C ALA A 60 13.87 -0.69 -8.27
N GLU A 61 12.73 -0.96 -8.90
CA GLU A 61 11.40 -0.75 -8.29
C GLU A 61 11.23 -1.58 -7.00
N ARG A 62 11.68 -2.84 -6.99
CA ARG A 62 11.66 -3.69 -5.79
C ARG A 62 12.56 -3.17 -4.66
N LYS A 63 13.72 -2.60 -5.02
CA LYS A 63 14.62 -1.97 -4.04
C LYS A 63 13.95 -0.73 -3.43
N ALA A 64 13.38 0.15 -4.25
CA ALA A 64 12.65 1.32 -3.79
C ALA A 64 11.45 0.95 -2.89
N PHE A 65 10.69 -0.09 -3.26
CA PHE A 65 9.61 -0.61 -2.41
C PHE A 65 10.12 -1.12 -1.05
N ARG A 66 11.24 -1.85 -1.03
CA ARG A 66 11.83 -2.32 0.23
C ARG A 66 12.31 -1.16 1.11
N GLU A 67 12.86 -0.11 0.52
CA GLU A 67 13.25 1.11 1.23
C GLU A 67 12.03 1.87 1.75
N ALA A 68 10.91 1.83 1.03
CA ALA A 68 9.68 2.50 1.43
C ALA A 68 8.97 1.83 2.61
N VAL A 69 9.08 0.51 2.77
CA VAL A 69 8.40 -0.30 3.81
C VAL A 69 9.28 -0.55 5.04
N ARG A 70 10.56 -0.17 4.99
CA ARG A 70 11.48 -0.31 6.11
C ARG A 70 11.29 0.80 7.13
#